data_AF-A0A7C4LG76-F1
#
_entry.id   AF-A0A7C4LG76-F1
#
_cell.length_a   1.000
_cell.length_b   1.000
_cell.length_c   1.000
_cell.angle_alpha   90.00
_cell.angle_beta   90.00
_cell.angle_gamma   90.00
#
_symmetry.space_group_name_H-M   'P 1'
#
loop_
_entity.id
_entity.type
_entity.pdbx_description
1 polymer ?
#
loop_
_entity_poly.entity_id
_entity_poly.type
_entity_poly.pdbx_seq_one_letter_code
_entity_poly.pdbx_strand_id
1 'polypeptide(L)' 'MNTNVDVVSPYADLGEVASMILRTATSSLLVVEGGVVVGIITERDVIYGLVVS' A
#
# COMPACT_ATOMS: atom_id res chain seq x y z
N MET A 1 -19.46 0.77 1.24
CA MET A 1 -18.59 -0.07 0.40
C MET A 1 -17.96 0.83 -0.65
N ASN A 2 -16.64 1.02 -0.60
CA ASN A 2 -15.92 1.72 -1.66
C ASN A 2 -15.58 0.70 -2.74
N THR A 3 -15.98 0.97 -3.98
CA THR A 3 -15.76 0.08 -5.12
C THR A 3 -14.45 0.37 -5.85
N ASN A 4 -13.73 1.43 -5.46
CA ASN A 4 -12.41 1.74 -5.97
C ASN A 4 -11.37 1.28 -4.94
N VAL A 5 -10.58 0.27 -5.33
CA VAL A 5 -9.56 -0.33 -4.47
C VAL A 5 -8.21 0.03 -5.07
N ASP A 6 -7.46 0.84 -4.34
CA ASP A 6 -6.11 1.21 -4.75
C ASP A 6 -5.16 0.02 -4.55
N VAL A 7 -4.34 -0.24 -5.57
CA VAL A 7 -3.41 -1.37 -5.63
C VAL A 7 -1.98 -0.86 -5.79
N VAL A 8 -1.01 -1.63 -5.30
CA VAL A 8 0.42 -1.34 -5.42
C VAL A 8 1.19 -2.60 -5.78
N SER A 9 2.35 -2.44 -6.43
CA SER A 9 3.28 -3.53 -6.71
C SER A 9 3.98 -4.00 -5.42
N PRO A 10 4.28 -5.30 -5.25
CA PRO A 10 5.13 -5.76 -4.14
C PRO A 10 6.57 -5.21 -4.21
N TYR A 11 6.97 -4.64 -5.35
CA TYR A 11 8.29 -4.05 -5.57
C TYR A 11 8.33 -2.53 -5.36
N ALA A 12 7.20 -1.91 -5.03
CA ALA A 12 7.15 -0.48 -4.70
C ALA A 12 7.90 -0.22 -3.38
N ASP A 13 8.64 0.88 -3.32
CA ASP A 13 9.28 1.29 -2.07
C ASP A 13 8.27 1.91 -1.10
N LEU A 14 8.64 1.94 0.19
CA LEU A 14 7.76 2.44 1.25
C LEU A 14 7.37 3.92 1.08
N GLY A 15 8.21 4.74 0.44
CA GLY A 15 7.90 6.14 0.15
C GLY A 15 6.82 6.28 -0.92
N GLU A 16 6.85 5.41 -1.93
CA GLU A 16 5.81 5.33 -2.96
C GLU A 16 4.47 4.87 -2.36
N VAL A 17 4.49 3.83 -1.52
CA VAL A 17 3.30 3.35 -0.79
C VAL A 17 2.71 4.47 0.08
N ALA A 18 3.55 5.16 0.86
CA ALA A 18 3.12 6.30 1.69
C ALA A 18 2.46 7.40 0.85
N SER A 19 3.09 7.75 -0.27
CA SER A 19 2.58 8.79 -1.18
C SER A 19 1.24 8.41 -1.79
N MET A 20 1.04 7.13 -2.13
CA MET A 20 -0.23 6.65 -2.67
C MET A 20 -1.35 6.75 -1.63
N ILE A 21 -1.14 6.21 -0.42
CA ILE A 21 -2.10 6.30 0.69
C ILE A 21 -2.56 7.75 0.92
N LEU A 22 -1.61 8.69 0.99
CA LEU A 22 -1.92 10.11 1.21
C LEU A 22 -2.71 10.71 0.05
N ARG A 23 -2.35 10.36 -1.20
CA ARG A 23 -3.00 10.90 -2.41
C ARG A 23 -4.40 10.35 -2.64
N THR A 24 -4.63 9.09 -2.31
CA THR A 24 -5.93 8.41 -2.53
C THR A 24 -6.86 8.53 -1.32
N ALA A 25 -6.36 9.06 -0.20
CA ALA A 25 -7.07 9.12 1.08
C ALA A 25 -7.54 7.73 1.55
N THR A 26 -6.72 6.71 1.29
CA THR A 26 -7.00 5.30 1.60
C THR A 26 -6.01 4.82 2.66
N SER A 27 -6.49 4.18 3.72
CA SER A 27 -5.63 3.72 4.83
C SER A 27 -4.86 2.42 4.55
N SER A 28 -5.09 1.82 3.38
CA SER A 28 -4.48 0.55 2.97
C SER A 28 -4.50 0.38 1.46
N LEU A 29 -3.50 -0.31 0.93
CA LEU A 29 -3.41 -0.69 -0.48
C LEU A 29 -3.38 -2.22 -0.59
N LEU A 30 -4.00 -2.76 -1.63
CA LEU A 30 -3.79 -4.17 -1.99
C LEU A 30 -2.45 -4.32 -2.72
N VAL A 31 -1.67 -5.32 -2.32
CA VAL A 31 -0.43 -5.66 -3.02
C VAL A 31 -0.79 -6.66 -4.12
N VAL A 32 -0.49 -6.30 -5.37
CA VAL A 32 -0.85 -7.08 -6.56
C VAL A 32 0.38 -7.40 -7.39
N GLU A 33 0.52 -8.68 -7.75
CA GLU A 33 1.56 -9.18 -8.66
C GLU A 33 0.92 -10.03 -9.74
N GLY A 34 1.24 -9.77 -11.01
CA GLY A 34 0.70 -10.55 -12.13
C GLY A 34 -0.84 -10.56 -12.21
N GLY A 35 -1.51 -9.52 -11.70
CA GLY A 35 -2.98 -9.44 -11.65
C GLY A 35 -3.62 -10.21 -10.49
N VAL A 36 -2.82 -10.78 -9.59
CA VAL A 36 -3.29 -11.52 -8.40
C VAL A 36 -2.98 -10.72 -7.14
N VAL A 37 -3.95 -10.65 -6.22
CA VAL A 37 -3.74 -10.07 -4.89
C VAL A 37 -2.86 -11.01 -4.09
N VAL A 38 -1.68 -10.54 -3.70
CA VAL A 38 -0.69 -11.31 -2.92
C VAL A 38 -0.59 -10.84 -1.47
N GLY A 39 -1.17 -9.68 -1.15
CA GLY A 39 -1.17 -9.16 0.21
C GLY A 39 -1.91 -7.84 0.37
N ILE A 40 -1.75 -7.27 1.55
CA ILE A 40 -2.26 -5.95 1.93
C ILE A 40 -1.17 -5.22 2.70
N ILE A 41 -1.09 -3.91 2.51
CA ILE A 41 -0.22 -3.03 3.30
C ILE A 41 -1.05 -1.85 3.82
N THR A 42 -0.87 -1.51 5.09
CA THR A 42 -1.56 -0.41 5.77
C THR A 42 -0.61 0.74 6.10
N GLU A 43 -1.14 1.94 6.39
CA GLU A 43 -0.33 3.06 6.90
C GLU A 43 0.55 2.66 8.09
N ARG A 44 0.03 1.82 8.99
CA ARG A 44 0.76 1.37 10.17
C ARG A 44 1.97 0.51 9.80
N ASP A 45 1.83 -0.36 8.81
CA ASP A 45 2.93 -1.20 8.33
C ASP A 45 4.03 -0.33 7.70
N VAL A 46 3.65 0.72 6.96
CA VAL A 46 4.59 1.69 6.39
C VAL A 46 5.35 2.44 7.48
N ILE A 47 4.65 2.91 8.53
CA ILE A 47 5.28 3.61 9.65
C ILE A 47 6.27 2.68 10.38
N TYR A 48 5.88 1.45 10.68
CA TYR A 48 6.79 0.49 11.33
C TYR A 48 7.96 0.13 10.43
N GLY A 49 7.72 -0.07 9.14
CA GLY A 49 8.77 -0.31 8.15
C GLY A 49 9.79 0.81 8.13
N LEU A 50 9.37 2.08 8.07
CA LEU A 50 10.29 3.22 7.99
C LEU A 50 11.04 3.52 9.29
N VAL A 51 10.42 3.29 10.45
CA VAL A 51 11.01 3.65 11.76
C VAL A 51 11.92 2.56 12.32
N VAL A 52 11.71 1.31 11.92
CA VAL A 52 12.46 0.13 12.44
C VAL A 52 13.52 -0.37 11.45
N SER A 53 13.66 0.29 10.28
CA SER A 53 14.70 -0.01 9.28
C SER A 53 16.06 0.58 9.60
#